data_AF-A0A0P7GIF3-F1
#
_entry.id   AF-A0A0P7GIF3-F1
#
_cell.length_a   1.000
_cell.length_b   1.000
_cell.length_c   1.000
_cell.angle_alpha   90.00
_cell.angle_beta   90.00
_cell.angle_gamma   90.00
#
_symmetry.space_group_name_H-M   'P 1'
#
loop_
_entity.id
_entity.type
_entity.pdbx_description
1 polymer ?
#
loop_
_entity_poly.entity_id
_entity_poly.type
_entity_poly.pdbx_seq_one_letter_code
_entity_poly.pdbx_strand_id
1 'polypeptide(L)'
;MTNVTHTRKPKSVQLAVISVWIVACLAALGSAAEAFVTIFGRTPLAFGGADPRVQLVMLPQINQAELREGAVGYLVDIPLWLRVLCATPALLYIVMALVAAFLIARVLQEISAGRPFTARVRKNLLALSFLLIGAGLLYGTLDATANRAVFEVASNFGTEGFPLGADYAVISTDAPRWPYFMITSGVVGLALSSAFKAGGRLQEETDGLV
;
A
#
# COMPACT_ATOMS: atom_id res chain seq x y z
N MET A 1 45.23 -25.94 -14.71
CA MET A 1 44.57 -25.74 -13.41
C MET A 1 43.62 -24.56 -13.55
N THR A 2 42.34 -24.84 -13.78
CA THR A 2 41.26 -23.86 -13.95
C THR A 2 40.80 -23.38 -12.57
N ASN A 3 41.14 -22.14 -12.22
CA ASN A 3 40.59 -21.48 -11.04
C ASN A 3 39.11 -21.16 -11.30
N VAL A 4 38.22 -22.02 -10.79
CA VAL A 4 36.79 -21.75 -10.70
C VAL A 4 36.60 -20.74 -9.57
N THR A 5 36.61 -19.45 -9.91
CA THR A 5 36.15 -18.41 -8.98
C THR A 5 34.66 -18.60 -8.75
N HIS A 6 34.31 -19.31 -7.68
CA HIS A 6 32.97 -19.25 -7.11
C HIS A 6 32.72 -17.81 -6.66
N THR A 7 32.11 -17.00 -7.53
CA THR A 7 31.52 -15.71 -7.17
C THR A 7 30.39 -15.98 -6.19
N ARG A 8 30.72 -16.07 -4.90
CA ARG A 8 29.74 -16.07 -3.80
C ARG A 8 28.87 -14.83 -4.01
N LYS A 9 27.55 -15.02 -4.16
CA LYS A 9 26.61 -13.90 -4.10
C LYS A 9 26.94 -13.09 -2.84
N PRO A 10 27.13 -11.77 -2.95
CA PRO A 10 27.42 -10.96 -1.77
C PRO A 10 26.26 -11.13 -0.78
N LYS A 11 26.56 -11.63 0.43
CA LYS A 11 25.55 -11.92 1.47
C LYS A 11 24.63 -10.73 1.74
N SER A 12 25.14 -9.50 1.55
CA SER A 12 24.40 -8.25 1.67
C SER A 12 23.20 -8.14 0.72
N VAL A 13 23.31 -8.62 -0.53
CA VAL A 13 22.20 -8.51 -1.49
C VAL A 13 21.12 -9.54 -1.20
N GLN A 14 21.50 -10.75 -0.77
CA GLN A 14 20.53 -11.75 -0.32
C GLN A 14 19.74 -11.25 0.89
N LEU A 15 20.43 -10.64 1.86
CA LEU A 15 19.79 -10.02 3.02
C LEU A 15 18.81 -8.93 2.59
N ALA A 16 19.22 -8.03 1.68
CA ALA A 16 18.35 -6.97 1.16
C ALA A 16 17.09 -7.53 0.48
N VAL A 17 17.20 -8.57 -0.35
CA VAL A 17 16.05 -9.22 -1.00
C VAL A 17 15.11 -9.83 0.03
N ILE A 18 15.64 -10.52 1.03
CA ILE A 18 14.84 -11.12 2.12
C ILE A 18 14.11 -10.02 2.90
N SER A 19 14.82 -8.95 3.29
CA SER A 19 14.22 -7.82 3.99
C SER A 19 13.08 -7.17 3.20
N VAL A 20 13.26 -6.98 1.89
CA VAL A 20 12.22 -6.44 1.01
C VAL A 20 10.97 -7.32 1.02
N TRP A 21 11.12 -8.64 0.93
CA TRP A 21 10.00 -9.57 0.99
C TRP A 21 9.32 -9.59 2.36
N ILE A 22 10.10 -9.57 3.45
CA ILE A 22 9.53 -9.52 4.81
C ILE A 22 8.67 -8.27 4.97
N VAL A 23 9.20 -7.10 4.60
CA VAL A 23 8.47 -5.83 4.70
C VAL A 23 7.20 -5.87 3.86
N ALA A 24 7.28 -6.37 2.63
CA ALA A 24 6.12 -6.47 1.75
C ALA A 24 5.06 -7.45 2.24
N CYS A 25 5.45 -8.60 2.80
CA CYS A 25 4.53 -9.56 3.39
C CYS A 25 3.87 -8.99 4.65
N LEU A 26 4.62 -8.33 5.54
CA LEU A 26 4.06 -7.69 6.73
C LEU A 26 3.09 -6.57 6.36
N ALA A 27 3.46 -5.74 5.37
CA ALA A 27 2.59 -4.71 4.83
C ALA A 27 1.30 -5.30 4.24
N ALA A 28 1.41 -6.36 3.42
CA ALA A 28 0.26 -7.04 2.84
C ALA A 28 -0.63 -7.69 3.90
N LEU A 29 -0.07 -8.32 4.93
CA LEU A 29 -0.83 -8.93 6.01
C LEU A 29 -1.58 -7.87 6.85
N GLY A 30 -0.91 -6.75 7.17
CA GLY A 30 -1.53 -5.63 7.87
C GLY A 30 -2.72 -5.07 7.09
N SER A 31 -2.53 -4.76 5.80
CA SER A 31 -3.60 -4.26 4.94
C SER A 31 -4.69 -5.29 4.67
N ALA A 32 -4.37 -6.59 4.65
CA ALA A 32 -5.38 -7.64 4.55
C ALA A 32 -6.25 -7.71 5.80
N ALA A 33 -5.66 -7.56 6.99
CA ALA A 33 -6.40 -7.49 8.24
C ALA A 33 -7.30 -6.24 8.30
N GLU A 34 -6.79 -5.07 7.89
CA GLU A 34 -7.57 -3.83 7.80
C GLU A 34 -8.74 -3.97 6.81
N ALA A 35 -8.48 -4.49 5.60
CA ALA A 35 -9.51 -4.72 4.60
C ALA A 35 -10.57 -5.71 5.11
N PHE A 36 -10.15 -6.78 5.80
CA PHE A 36 -11.07 -7.75 6.41
C PHE A 36 -11.97 -7.07 7.46
N VAL A 37 -11.39 -6.33 8.41
CA VAL A 37 -12.15 -5.62 9.44
C VAL A 37 -13.12 -4.63 8.81
N THR A 38 -12.67 -3.89 7.80
CA THR A 38 -13.48 -2.87 7.11
C THR A 38 -14.67 -3.50 6.37
N ILE A 39 -14.44 -4.58 5.61
CA ILE A 39 -15.48 -5.25 4.82
C ILE A 39 -16.47 -5.96 5.74
N PHE A 40 -15.99 -6.75 6.70
CA PHE A 40 -16.83 -7.61 7.51
C PHE A 40 -17.35 -6.95 8.79
N GLY A 41 -16.83 -5.79 9.18
CA GLY A 41 -17.20 -5.09 10.41
C GLY A 41 -16.87 -5.87 11.68
N ARG A 42 -15.91 -6.81 11.61
CA ARG A 42 -15.58 -7.72 12.71
C ARG A 42 -14.08 -7.93 12.84
N THR A 43 -13.60 -8.14 14.07
CA THR A 43 -12.22 -8.57 14.29
C THR A 43 -12.02 -9.99 13.77
N PRO A 44 -10.87 -10.30 13.16
CA PRO A 44 -10.56 -11.66 12.69
C PRO A 44 -10.32 -12.64 13.86
N LEU A 45 -9.96 -12.10 15.03
CA LEU A 45 -9.73 -12.86 16.26
C LEU A 45 -10.52 -12.21 17.39
N ALA A 46 -11.41 -12.99 18.00
CA ALA A 46 -12.09 -12.65 19.24
C ALA A 46 -11.79 -13.77 20.25
N PHE A 47 -11.14 -13.43 21.36
CA PHE A 47 -10.79 -14.37 22.42
C PHE A 47 -11.84 -14.33 23.53
N GLY A 48 -12.11 -15.48 24.16
CA GLY A 48 -12.91 -15.54 25.39
C GLY A 48 -14.40 -15.21 25.24
N GLY A 49 -14.99 -15.34 24.05
CA GLY A 49 -16.42 -15.06 23.82
C GLY A 49 -16.78 -13.58 23.71
N ALA A 50 -15.78 -12.71 23.55
CA ALA A 50 -15.99 -11.29 23.27
C ALA A 50 -16.77 -11.09 21.95
N ASP A 51 -17.63 -10.06 21.91
CA ASP A 51 -18.34 -9.67 20.69
C ASP A 51 -17.31 -9.25 19.62
N PRO A 52 -17.26 -9.93 18.45
CA PRO A 52 -16.30 -9.63 17.41
C PRO A 52 -16.64 -8.35 16.65
N ARG A 53 -17.83 -7.77 16.82
CA ARG A 53 -18.23 -6.56 16.08
C ARG A 53 -17.40 -5.36 16.50
N VAL A 54 -16.94 -4.59 15.52
CA VAL A 54 -16.15 -3.38 15.77
C VAL A 54 -17.00 -2.11 15.63
N GLN A 55 -16.56 -1.05 16.30
CA GLN A 55 -17.18 0.27 16.26
C GLN A 55 -16.95 0.97 14.91
N LEU A 56 -17.81 1.94 14.58
CA LEU A 56 -17.74 2.74 13.35
C LEU A 56 -16.38 3.44 13.15
N VAL A 57 -15.72 3.86 14.24
CA VAL A 57 -14.41 4.52 14.20
C VAL A 57 -13.29 3.66 13.59
N MET A 58 -13.50 2.36 13.47
CA MET A 58 -12.56 1.46 12.78
C MET A 58 -12.62 1.57 11.25
N LEU A 59 -13.59 2.32 10.69
CA LEU A 59 -13.61 2.65 9.27
C LEU A 59 -12.48 3.67 8.98
N PRO A 60 -11.58 3.42 8.01
CA PRO A 60 -10.40 4.26 7.81
C PRO A 60 -10.68 5.75 7.57
N GLN A 61 -11.86 6.06 7.00
CA GLN A 61 -12.29 7.42 6.63
C GLN A 61 -13.04 8.15 7.76
N ILE A 62 -13.37 7.48 8.87
CA ILE A 62 -14.00 8.10 10.04
C ILE A 62 -12.90 8.54 11.03
N ASN A 63 -12.95 9.80 11.43
CA ASN A 63 -12.04 10.35 12.43
C ASN A 63 -12.64 10.25 13.84
N GLN A 64 -13.94 10.50 13.98
CA GLN A 64 -14.66 10.42 15.24
C GLN A 64 -16.07 9.88 15.01
N ALA A 65 -16.51 8.99 15.88
CA ALA A 65 -17.89 8.50 15.92
C ALA A 65 -18.27 8.23 17.37
N GLU A 66 -19.08 9.13 17.95
CA GLU A 66 -19.57 9.00 19.32
C GLU A 66 -21.06 8.67 19.28
N LEU A 67 -21.45 7.59 19.95
CA LEU A 67 -22.85 7.19 20.07
C LEU A 67 -23.56 8.07 21.11
N ARG A 68 -24.86 8.33 20.93
CA ARG A 68 -25.67 8.93 21.99
C ARG A 68 -25.81 7.97 23.17
N GLU A 69 -26.14 8.50 24.34
CA GLU A 69 -26.36 7.71 25.53
C GLU A 69 -27.44 6.64 25.29
N GLY A 70 -27.11 5.38 25.58
CA GLY A 70 -27.99 4.23 25.36
C GLY A 70 -28.04 3.69 23.92
N ALA A 71 -27.41 4.34 22.95
CA ALA A 71 -27.33 3.84 21.58
C ALA A 71 -26.23 2.78 21.42
N VAL A 72 -26.45 1.84 20.51
CA VAL A 72 -25.49 0.80 20.12
C VAL A 72 -25.35 0.85 18.61
N GLY A 73 -24.11 0.86 18.12
CA GLY A 73 -23.82 0.91 16.70
C GLY A 73 -22.47 0.28 16.36
N TYR A 74 -22.45 -0.46 15.27
CA TYR A 74 -21.28 -1.18 14.81
C TYR A 74 -21.02 -0.94 13.32
N LEU A 75 -19.79 -1.20 12.90
CA LEU A 75 -19.38 -1.14 11.51
C LEU A 75 -20.20 -2.10 10.61
N VAL A 76 -20.66 -3.23 11.16
CA VAL A 76 -21.52 -4.18 10.43
C VAL A 76 -22.86 -3.60 9.99
N ASP A 77 -23.35 -2.56 10.67
CA ASP A 77 -24.66 -1.95 10.42
C ASP A 77 -24.63 -1.03 9.19
N ILE A 78 -23.44 -0.68 8.69
CA ILE A 78 -23.24 0.12 7.47
C ILE A 78 -23.49 -0.74 6.22
N PRO A 79 -24.08 -0.16 5.15
CA PRO A 79 -24.16 -0.80 3.84
C PRO A 79 -22.84 -1.41 3.37
N LEU A 80 -22.91 -2.66 2.90
CA LEU A 80 -21.73 -3.40 2.45
C LEU A 80 -20.96 -2.68 1.33
N TRP A 81 -21.67 -2.00 0.42
CA TRP A 81 -21.02 -1.28 -0.68
C TRP A 81 -20.09 -0.17 -0.17
N LEU A 82 -20.46 0.52 0.91
CA LEU A 82 -19.66 1.58 1.50
C LEU A 82 -18.43 1.00 2.20
N ARG A 83 -18.61 -0.11 2.92
CA ARG A 83 -17.51 -0.88 3.53
C ARG A 83 -16.51 -1.38 2.51
N VAL A 84 -16.99 -1.96 1.39
CA VAL A 84 -16.13 -2.43 0.30
C VAL A 84 -15.38 -1.26 -0.33
N LEU A 85 -16.06 -0.14 -0.59
CA LEU A 85 -15.43 1.08 -1.11
C LEU A 85 -14.30 1.57 -0.20
N CYS A 86 -14.56 1.64 1.10
CA CYS A 86 -13.59 2.07 2.12
C CYS A 86 -12.40 1.12 2.26
N ALA A 87 -12.56 -0.16 1.93
CA ALA A 87 -11.48 -1.15 1.94
C ALA A 87 -10.63 -1.14 0.65
N THR A 88 -11.08 -0.48 -0.42
CA THR A 88 -10.34 -0.47 -1.70
C THR A 88 -8.92 0.07 -1.63
N PRO A 89 -8.58 1.11 -0.83
CA PRO A 89 -7.21 1.58 -0.71
C PRO A 89 -6.28 0.52 -0.10
N ALA A 90 -6.75 -0.19 0.93
CA ALA A 90 -5.99 -1.28 1.56
C ALA A 90 -5.75 -2.45 0.59
N LEU A 91 -6.78 -2.83 -0.19
CA LEU A 91 -6.66 -3.88 -1.21
C LEU A 91 -5.65 -3.51 -2.31
N LEU A 92 -5.68 -2.26 -2.78
CA LEU A 92 -4.71 -1.76 -3.74
C LEU A 92 -3.28 -1.81 -3.17
N TYR A 93 -3.11 -1.41 -1.91
CA TYR A 93 -1.82 -1.38 -1.24
C TYR A 93 -1.18 -2.78 -1.13
N ILE A 94 -1.98 -3.83 -0.91
CA ILE A 94 -1.51 -5.23 -0.92
C ILE A 94 -0.85 -5.57 -2.27
N VAL A 95 -1.58 -5.36 -3.37
CA VAL A 95 -1.08 -5.68 -4.72
C VAL A 95 0.17 -4.88 -5.03
N MET A 96 0.12 -3.58 -4.72
CA MET A 96 1.22 -2.65 -4.92
C MET A 96 2.49 -3.06 -4.14
N ALA A 97 2.37 -3.39 -2.85
CA ALA A 97 3.51 -3.79 -2.03
C ALA A 97 4.20 -5.05 -2.57
N LEU A 98 3.42 -6.05 -3.00
CA LEU A 98 3.94 -7.30 -3.56
C LEU A 98 4.61 -7.08 -4.93
N VAL A 99 4.00 -6.28 -5.81
CA VAL A 99 4.60 -5.97 -7.12
C VAL A 99 5.86 -5.11 -6.95
N ALA A 100 5.86 -4.14 -6.03
CA ALA A 100 7.05 -3.33 -5.73
C ALA A 100 8.19 -4.20 -5.21
N ALA A 101 7.92 -5.11 -4.27
CA ALA A 101 8.91 -6.06 -3.75
C ALA A 101 9.50 -6.95 -4.84
N PHE A 102 8.64 -7.45 -5.73
CA PHE A 102 9.06 -8.25 -6.87
C PHE A 102 10.00 -7.48 -7.82
N LEU A 103 9.68 -6.23 -8.15
CA LEU A 103 10.50 -5.39 -9.01
C LEU A 103 11.85 -5.03 -8.35
N ILE A 104 11.83 -4.68 -7.07
CA ILE A 104 13.04 -4.40 -6.29
C ILE A 104 13.93 -5.65 -6.22
N ALA A 105 13.35 -6.82 -5.95
CA ALA A 105 14.09 -8.08 -5.91
C ALA A 105 14.76 -8.39 -7.26
N ARG A 106 14.07 -8.14 -8.39
CA ARG A 106 14.67 -8.30 -9.72
C ARG A 106 15.83 -7.33 -9.97
N VAL A 107 15.71 -6.07 -9.55
CA VAL A 107 16.80 -5.08 -9.65
C VAL A 107 18.01 -5.54 -8.84
N LEU A 108 17.79 -5.94 -7.57
CA LEU A 108 18.86 -6.42 -6.69
C LEU A 108 19.55 -7.68 -7.22
N GLN A 109 18.80 -8.61 -7.81
CA GLN A 109 19.36 -9.82 -8.41
C GLN A 109 20.32 -9.52 -9.56
N GLU A 110 19.95 -8.62 -10.47
CA GLU A 110 20.81 -8.21 -11.59
C GLU A 110 22.06 -7.44 -11.11
N ILE A 111 21.92 -6.59 -10.09
CA ILE A 111 23.06 -5.92 -9.45
C ILE A 111 24.01 -6.97 -8.82
N SER A 112 23.47 -7.98 -8.13
CA SER A 112 24.27 -9.06 -7.52
C SER A 112 25.00 -9.93 -8.55
N ALA A 113 24.52 -9.96 -9.79
CA ALA A 113 25.15 -10.66 -10.91
C ALA A 113 26.25 -9.83 -11.58
N GLY A 114 26.59 -8.65 -11.04
CA GLY A 114 27.60 -7.76 -11.60
C GLY A 114 27.13 -7.00 -12.85
N ARG A 115 25.81 -6.89 -13.06
CA ARG A 115 25.20 -6.31 -14.27
C ARG A 115 24.30 -5.09 -13.97
N PRO A 116 24.79 -4.08 -13.22
CA PRO A 116 23.95 -2.99 -12.70
C PRO A 116 23.39 -2.06 -13.79
N PHE A 117 24.06 -1.91 -14.93
CA PHE A 117 23.67 -0.95 -15.98
C PHE A 117 22.89 -1.58 -17.15
N THR A 118 22.43 -2.82 -17.00
CA THR A 118 21.68 -3.49 -18.07
C THR A 118 20.34 -2.82 -18.34
N ALA A 119 19.87 -2.96 -19.59
CA ALA A 119 18.54 -2.49 -19.98
C ALA A 119 17.42 -3.08 -19.11
N ARG A 120 17.61 -4.29 -18.56
CA ARG A 120 16.66 -4.95 -17.67
C ARG A 120 16.55 -4.25 -16.31
N VAL A 121 17.67 -3.85 -15.69
CA VAL A 121 17.65 -3.06 -14.44
C VAL A 121 16.91 -1.74 -14.67
N ARG A 122 17.24 -1.03 -15.75
CA ARG A 122 16.56 0.23 -16.11
C ARG A 122 15.06 0.05 -16.33
N LYS A 123 14.65 -1.00 -17.07
CA LYS A 123 13.23 -1.31 -17.30
C LYS A 123 12.49 -1.59 -15.99
N ASN A 124 13.08 -2.35 -15.08
CA ASN A 124 12.47 -2.65 -13.79
C ASN A 124 12.41 -1.43 -12.87
N LEU A 125 13.43 -0.56 -12.87
CA LEU A 125 13.42 0.71 -12.13
C LEU A 125 12.36 1.68 -12.67
N LEU A 126 12.22 1.80 -13.99
CA LEU A 126 11.13 2.57 -14.59
C LEU A 126 9.77 2.01 -14.22
N ALA A 127 9.59 0.69 -14.35
CA ALA A 127 8.33 0.03 -13.97
C ALA A 127 8.00 0.26 -12.49
N LEU A 128 8.99 0.17 -11.59
CA LEU A 128 8.81 0.45 -10.17
C LEU A 128 8.42 1.92 -9.95
N SER A 129 9.08 2.84 -10.64
CA SER A 129 8.80 4.27 -10.51
C SER A 129 7.37 4.62 -10.96
N PHE A 130 6.96 4.10 -12.11
CA PHE A 130 5.58 4.27 -12.61
C PHE A 130 4.56 3.57 -11.72
N LEU A 131 4.89 2.40 -11.16
CA LEU A 131 4.04 1.73 -10.17
C LEU A 131 3.84 2.62 -8.95
N LEU A 132 4.92 3.17 -8.38
CA LEU A 132 4.83 4.01 -7.18
C LEU A 132 4.08 5.32 -7.42
N ILE A 133 4.24 5.95 -8.58
CA ILE A 133 3.49 7.15 -8.93
C ILE A 133 2.02 6.79 -9.20
N GLY A 134 1.78 5.84 -10.10
CA GLY A 134 0.44 5.48 -10.55
C GLY A 134 -0.42 4.87 -9.45
N ALA A 135 0.11 3.91 -8.70
CA ALA A 135 -0.62 3.32 -7.58
C ALA A 135 -0.77 4.31 -6.42
N GLY A 136 0.16 5.23 -6.20
CA GLY A 136 0.03 6.28 -5.19
C GLY A 136 -1.09 7.27 -5.52
N LEU A 137 -1.18 7.70 -6.78
CA LEU A 137 -2.27 8.55 -7.27
C LEU A 137 -3.62 7.83 -7.23
N LEU A 138 -3.64 6.56 -7.66
CA LEU A 138 -4.85 5.75 -7.62
C LEU A 138 -5.33 5.53 -6.19
N TYR A 139 -4.42 5.24 -5.25
CA TYR A 139 -4.72 5.11 -3.83
C TYR A 139 -5.38 6.39 -3.30
N GLY A 140 -4.74 7.55 -3.51
CA GLY A 140 -5.29 8.82 -3.04
C GLY A 140 -6.66 9.15 -3.65
N THR A 141 -6.88 8.77 -4.92
CA THR A 141 -8.18 8.93 -5.59
C THR A 141 -9.25 8.02 -5.00
N LEU A 142 -8.92 6.75 -4.76
CA LEU A 142 -9.83 5.79 -4.12
C LEU A 142 -10.19 6.24 -2.71
N ASP A 143 -9.20 6.67 -1.92
CA ASP A 143 -9.44 7.13 -0.57
C ASP A 143 -10.26 8.43 -0.54
N ALA A 144 -9.96 9.40 -1.42
CA ALA A 144 -10.78 10.60 -1.57
C ALA A 144 -12.22 10.29 -1.99
N THR A 145 -12.41 9.30 -2.86
CA THR A 145 -13.74 8.85 -3.31
C THR A 145 -14.51 8.18 -2.17
N ALA A 146 -13.86 7.29 -1.42
CA ALA A 146 -14.43 6.64 -0.24
C ALA A 146 -14.79 7.68 0.83
N ASN A 147 -13.88 8.61 1.12
CA ASN A 147 -14.07 9.68 2.08
C ASN A 147 -15.26 10.57 1.70
N ARG A 148 -15.35 10.97 0.43
CA ARG A 148 -16.49 11.74 -0.08
C ARG A 148 -17.81 10.98 0.05
N ALA A 149 -17.84 9.68 -0.29
CA ALA A 149 -19.06 8.88 -0.15
C ALA A 149 -19.49 8.75 1.32
N VAL A 150 -18.53 8.54 2.24
CA VAL A 150 -18.78 8.51 3.69
C VAL A 150 -19.28 9.87 4.17
N PHE A 151 -18.68 10.97 3.73
CA PHE A 151 -19.09 12.33 4.07
C PHE A 151 -20.51 12.63 3.60
N GLU A 152 -20.86 12.29 2.35
CA GLU A 152 -22.21 12.49 1.82
C GLU A 152 -23.24 11.67 2.62
N VAL A 153 -22.91 10.43 2.97
CA VAL A 153 -23.77 9.59 3.83
C VAL A 153 -23.91 10.20 5.24
N ALA A 154 -22.79 10.59 5.86
CA ALA A 154 -22.75 11.17 7.19
C ALA A 154 -23.43 12.55 7.25
N SER A 155 -23.50 13.29 6.14
CA SER A 155 -24.19 14.58 6.08
C SER A 155 -25.70 14.49 6.29
N ASN A 156 -26.29 13.31 6.10
CA ASN A 156 -27.69 13.03 6.43
C ASN A 156 -27.91 12.72 7.93
N PHE A 157 -26.96 13.10 8.77
CA PHE A 157 -27.03 12.91 10.21
C PHE A 157 -28.28 13.56 10.80
N GLY A 158 -29.04 12.78 11.58
CA GLY A 158 -30.29 13.22 12.22
C GLY A 158 -31.57 12.97 11.40
N THR A 159 -31.49 12.36 10.22
CA THR A 159 -32.68 11.95 9.45
C THR A 159 -33.16 10.54 9.82
N GLU A 160 -34.47 10.28 9.67
CA GLU A 160 -35.00 8.91 9.77
C GLU A 160 -34.34 7.98 8.74
N GLY A 161 -33.92 6.79 9.16
CA GLY A 161 -33.22 5.83 8.29
C GLY A 161 -31.74 6.15 8.05
N PHE A 162 -31.07 6.81 9.01
CA PHE A 162 -29.66 7.20 8.89
C PHE A 162 -28.76 6.04 8.43
N PRO A 163 -28.02 6.15 7.31
CA PRO A 163 -27.42 4.98 6.66
C PRO A 163 -26.20 4.39 7.40
N LEU A 164 -25.73 5.02 8.47
CA LEU A 164 -24.66 4.47 9.33
C LEU A 164 -25.21 3.64 10.50
N GLY A 165 -26.51 3.37 10.50
CA GLY A 165 -27.13 2.27 11.25
C GLY A 165 -27.35 2.50 12.75
N ALA A 166 -26.91 3.62 13.31
CA ALA A 166 -27.09 3.93 14.72
C ALA A 166 -27.29 5.43 14.98
N ASP A 167 -27.70 5.77 16.20
CA ASP A 167 -27.86 7.16 16.65
C ASP A 167 -26.57 7.68 17.27
N TYR A 168 -25.93 8.61 16.57
CA TYR A 168 -24.66 9.21 16.98
C TYR A 168 -24.90 10.60 17.59
N ALA A 169 -24.02 11.01 18.50
CA ALA A 169 -23.92 12.37 19.01
C ALA A 169 -23.00 13.21 18.11
N VAL A 170 -21.90 12.61 17.65
CA VAL A 170 -20.86 13.25 16.85
C VAL A 170 -20.36 12.27 15.79
N ILE A 171 -20.25 12.74 14.55
CA ILE A 171 -19.57 12.02 13.46
C ILE A 171 -18.68 13.02 12.74
N SER A 172 -17.39 12.69 12.59
CA SER A 172 -16.46 13.43 11.75
C SER A 172 -15.68 12.50 10.84
N THR A 173 -15.40 12.98 9.63
CA THR A 173 -14.61 12.27 8.62
C THR A 173 -13.18 12.80 8.64
N ASP A 174 -12.22 11.93 8.31
CA ASP A 174 -10.81 12.30 8.16
C ASP A 174 -10.62 13.08 6.84
N ALA A 175 -9.47 13.71 6.64
CA ALA A 175 -9.09 14.20 5.32
C ALA A 175 -8.63 13.04 4.44
N PRO A 176 -8.84 13.08 3.10
CA PRO A 176 -8.29 12.08 2.19
C PRO A 176 -6.79 11.91 2.36
N ARG A 177 -6.35 10.67 2.49
CA ARG A 177 -4.95 10.30 2.71
C ARG A 177 -4.23 10.16 1.37
N TRP A 178 -3.30 11.08 1.13
CA TRP A 178 -2.44 11.08 -0.05
C TRP A 178 -1.07 10.49 0.29
N PRO A 179 -0.63 9.40 -0.38
CA PRO A 179 0.63 8.75 -0.08
C PRO A 179 1.81 9.51 -0.73
N TYR A 180 2.04 10.75 -0.30
CA TYR A 180 3.04 11.64 -0.91
C TYR A 180 4.44 11.02 -0.95
N PHE A 181 4.86 10.33 0.12
CA PHE A 181 6.15 9.64 0.17
C PHE A 181 6.31 8.58 -0.91
N MET A 182 5.25 7.87 -1.24
CA MET A 182 5.26 6.85 -2.28
C MET A 182 5.42 7.50 -3.66
N ILE A 183 4.64 8.56 -3.92
CA ILE A 183 4.69 9.31 -5.18
C ILE A 183 6.07 9.93 -5.38
N THR A 184 6.60 10.60 -4.36
CA THR A 184 7.93 11.23 -4.41
C THR A 184 9.04 10.20 -4.58
N SER A 185 8.95 9.03 -3.92
CA SER A 185 9.89 7.92 -4.13
C SER A 185 9.89 7.43 -5.58
N GLY A 186 8.72 7.38 -6.22
CA GLY A 186 8.61 7.06 -7.64
C GLY A 186 9.28 8.11 -8.54
N VAL A 187 9.11 9.40 -8.24
CA VAL A 187 9.80 10.49 -8.96
C VAL A 187 11.32 10.40 -8.79
N VAL A 188 11.80 10.14 -7.58
CA VAL A 188 13.23 9.88 -7.31
C VAL A 188 13.70 8.66 -8.11
N GLY A 189 12.90 7.61 -8.20
CA GLY A 189 13.18 6.43 -9.02
C GLY A 189 13.35 6.75 -10.52
N LEU A 190 12.54 7.66 -11.07
CA LEU A 190 12.71 8.13 -12.45
C LEU A 190 14.05 8.86 -12.64
N ALA A 191 14.42 9.73 -11.68
CA ALA A 191 15.71 10.43 -11.71
C ALA A 191 16.89 9.44 -11.64
N LEU A 192 16.81 8.44 -10.75
CA LEU A 192 17.80 7.37 -10.67
C LEU A 192 17.90 6.59 -11.98
N SER A 193 16.77 6.21 -12.59
CA SER A 193 16.76 5.51 -13.87
C SER A 193 17.46 6.30 -14.99
N SER A 194 17.28 7.62 -15.01
CA SER A 194 18.01 8.52 -15.91
C SER A 194 19.52 8.50 -15.65
N ALA A 195 19.94 8.52 -14.38
CA ALA A 195 21.35 8.40 -13.99
C ALA A 195 21.95 7.04 -14.39
N PHE A 196 21.23 5.93 -14.20
CA PHE A 196 21.65 4.59 -14.66
C PHE A 196 21.77 4.51 -16.19
N LYS A 197 20.93 5.24 -16.94
CA LYS A 197 21.07 5.34 -18.40
C LYS A 197 22.37 6.03 -18.78
N ALA A 198 22.72 7.15 -18.13
CA ALA A 198 23.96 7.85 -18.37
C ALA A 198 25.19 7.00 -17.99
N GLY A 199 25.16 6.35 -16.82
CA GLY A 199 26.24 5.46 -16.36
C GLY A 199 26.47 4.26 -17.29
N GLY A 200 25.40 3.68 -17.85
CA GLY A 200 25.53 2.61 -18.83
C GLY A 200 26.20 3.04 -20.13
N ARG A 201 25.94 4.27 -20.60
CA ARG A 201 26.62 4.81 -21.80
C ARG A 201 28.11 5.00 -21.56
N LEU A 202 28.49 5.52 -20.39
CA LEU A 202 29.90 5.67 -20.02
C LEU A 202 30.63 4.31 -19.95
N GLN A 203 29.95 3.27 -19.46
CA GLN A 203 30.51 1.92 -19.46
C GLN A 203 30.74 1.39 -20.90
N GLU A 204 29.74 1.53 -21.77
CA GLU A 204 29.83 1.12 -23.19
C GLU A 204 30.95 1.89 -23.93
N GLU A 205 31.08 3.19 -23.67
CA GLU A 205 32.14 4.03 -24.27
C GLU A 205 33.54 3.66 -23.76
N THR A 206 33.67 3.28 -22.47
CA THR A 206 34.97 2.90 -21.88
C THR A 206 35.41 1.51 -22.33
N ASP A 207 34.48 0.54 -22.39
CA ASP A 207 34.77 -0.82 -22.86
C ASP A 207 35.17 -0.85 -24.36
N GLY A 208 34.75 0.15 -25.15
CA GLY A 208 35.12 0.29 -26.56
C GLY A 208 36.50 0.90 -26.82
N LEU A 209 37.20 1.39 -25.78
CA LEU A 209 38.53 2.01 -25.88
C LEU A 209 39.69 1.03 -25.55
N VAL A 210 39.38 -0.19 -25.11
CA VAL A 210 40.35 -1.23 -24.70
C VAL A 210 40.52 -2.29 -25.78
#